data_AF-A0A2V7MCZ4-F1
#
_entry.id   AF-A0A2V7MCZ4-F1
#
_cell.length_a   1.000
_cell.length_b   1.000
_cell.length_c   1.000
_cell.angle_alpha   90.00
_cell.angle_beta   90.00
_cell.angle_gamma   90.00
#
_symmetry.space_group_name_H-M   'P 1'
#
loop_
_entity.id
_entity.type
_entity.pdbx_description
1 polymer ?
#
loop_
_entity_poly.entity_id
_entity_poly.type
_entity_poly.pdbx_seq_one_letter_code
_entity_poly.pdbx_strand_id
1 'polypeptide(L)' 'MTRFELSRYLDYCAELLSLTSKVAALYVQDSQDPVLLDAVNDVETLTTGLSRKIWQKIIIIDTLESSRRLT' A
#
# COMPACT_ATOMS: atom_id res chain seq x y z
N MET A 1 -20.44 -0.93 2.83
CA MET A 1 -19.37 -1.86 3.23
C MET A 1 -19.35 -1.97 4.75
N THR A 2 -19.32 -3.18 5.28
CA THR A 2 -19.05 -3.45 6.70
C THR A 2 -17.59 -3.10 7.03
N ARG A 3 -17.25 -2.95 8.32
CA ARG A 3 -15.85 -2.71 8.74
C ARG A 3 -14.90 -3.83 8.29
N PHE A 4 -15.35 -5.08 8.39
CA PHE A 4 -14.62 -6.23 7.89
C PHE A 4 -14.37 -6.14 6.38
N GLU A 5 -15.40 -5.80 5.60
CA GLU A 5 -15.26 -5.59 4.15
C GLU A 5 -14.30 -4.44 3.82
N LEU A 6 -14.32 -3.36 4.61
CA LEU A 6 -13.44 -2.21 4.42
C LEU A 6 -11.97 -2.55 4.76
N SER A 7 -11.73 -3.27 5.86
CA SER A 7 -10.37 -3.71 6.22
C SER A 7 -9.77 -4.60 5.14
N ARG A 8 -10.53 -5.61 4.69
CA ARG A 8 -10.12 -6.49 3.60
C ARG A 8 -9.90 -5.77 2.27
N TYR A 9 -10.73 -4.77 1.94
CA TYR A 9 -10.50 -3.93 0.77
C TYR A 9 -9.18 -3.18 0.85
N LEU A 10 -8.86 -2.63 2.03
CA LEU A 10 -7.60 -1.95 2.29
C LEU A 10 -6.40 -2.91 2.17
N ASP A 11 -6.50 -4.14 2.67
CA ASP A 11 -5.48 -5.17 2.48
C ASP A 11 -5.24 -5.46 0.98
N TYR A 12 -6.30 -5.63 0.18
CA TYR A 12 -6.16 -5.83 -1.27
C TYR A 12 -5.51 -4.65 -1.97
N CYS A 13 -5.79 -3.42 -1.54
CA CYS A 13 -5.09 -2.25 -2.06
C CYS A 13 -3.58 -2.31 -1.76
N ALA A 14 -3.18 -2.76 -0.56
CA ALA A 14 -1.76 -2.92 -0.22
C ALA A 14 -1.08 -4.02 -1.07
N GLU A 15 -1.76 -5.13 -1.32
CA GLU A 15 -1.27 -6.18 -2.22
C GLU A 15 -1.09 -5.65 -3.66
N LEU A 16 -2.06 -4.89 -4.17
CA LEU A 16 -1.99 -4.28 -5.49
C LEU A 16 -0.83 -3.27 -5.60
N LEU A 17 -0.57 -2.49 -4.55
CA LEU A 17 0.59 -1.58 -4.49
C LEU A 17 1.91 -2.36 -4.50
N SER A 18 2.00 -3.49 -3.80
CA SER A 18 3.18 -4.37 -3.84
C SER A 18 3.42 -4.93 -5.24
N LEU A 19 2.37 -5.39 -5.92
CA LEU A 19 2.47 -5.85 -7.31
C LEU A 19 2.91 -4.72 -8.24
N THR A 20 2.36 -3.52 -8.06
CA THR A 20 2.72 -2.34 -8.87
C THR A 20 4.20 -2.00 -8.75
N SER A 21 4.75 -1.99 -7.52
CA SER A 21 6.19 -1.77 -7.28
C SER A 21 7.06 -2.85 -7.93
N LYS A 22 6.68 -4.14 -7.82
CA LYS A 22 7.43 -5.23 -8.46
C LYS A 22 7.42 -5.13 -9.98
N VAL A 23 6.29 -4.76 -10.57
CA VAL A 23 6.20 -4.54 -12.02
C VAL A 23 7.09 -3.37 -12.44
N ALA A 24 7.12 -2.27 -11.68
CA ALA A 24 8.02 -1.16 -11.93
C ALA A 24 9.50 -1.58 -11.87
N ALA A 25 9.90 -2.36 -10.86
CA ALA A 25 11.25 -2.91 -10.77
C ALA A 25 11.62 -3.80 -11.97
N LEU A 26 10.69 -4.63 -12.45
CA LEU A 26 10.88 -5.45 -13.65
C LEU A 26 11.10 -4.61 -14.91
N TYR A 27 10.45 -3.45 -15.04
CA TYR A 27 10.62 -2.56 -16.20
C TYR A 27 12.06 -2.04 -16.35
N VAL A 28 12.80 -1.92 -15.26
CA VAL A 28 14.17 -1.38 -15.25
C VAL A 28 15.24 -2.41 -14.94
N GLN A 29 14.86 -3.69 -14.81
CA GLN A 29 15.76 -4.77 -14.37
C GLN A 29 17.08 -4.85 -15.17
N ASP A 30 17.01 -4.62 -16.48
CA ASP A 30 18.18 -4.66 -17.37
C ASP A 30 18.54 -3.27 -17.95
N SER A 31 18.02 -2.19 -17.35
CA SER A 31 18.27 -0.81 -17.78
C SER A 31 19.38 -0.14 -16.96
N GLN A 32 20.18 0.69 -17.63
CA GLN A 32 21.17 1.59 -16.98
C GLN A 32 20.81 3.08 -17.18
N ASP A 33 19.65 3.38 -17.74
CA ASP A 33 19.21 4.77 -17.91
C ASP A 33 18.86 5.37 -16.54
N PRO A 34 19.61 6.39 -16.06
CA PRO A 34 19.38 6.99 -14.75
C PRO A 34 17.98 7.60 -14.61
N VAL A 35 17.39 8.11 -15.70
CA VAL A 35 16.04 8.70 -15.66
C VAL A 35 14.98 7.63 -15.40
N LEU A 36 15.15 6.44 -16.00
CA LEU A 36 14.24 5.32 -15.76
C LEU A 36 14.39 4.75 -14.35
N LEU A 37 15.63 4.64 -13.86
CA LEU A 37 15.92 4.17 -12.51
C LEU A 37 15.32 5.11 -11.45
N ASP A 38 15.50 6.42 -11.60
CA ASP A 38 14.91 7.42 -10.69
C ASP A 38 13.37 7.36 -10.69
N ALA A 39 12.76 7.23 -11.87
CA ALA A 39 11.31 7.11 -11.98
C ALA A 39 10.75 5.87 -11.28
N VAL A 40 11.42 4.72 -11.37
CA VAL A 40 11.01 3.51 -10.65
C VAL A 40 11.20 3.67 -9.14
N ASN A 41 12.28 4.30 -8.69
CA ASN A 41 12.50 4.59 -7.28
C ASN A 41 11.40 5.49 -6.68
N ASP A 42 10.90 6.46 -7.45
CA ASP A 42 9.75 7.27 -7.06
C ASP A 42 8.46 6.43 -6.92
N VAL A 43 8.23 5.46 -7.82
CA VAL A 43 7.10 4.53 -7.73
C VAL A 43 7.22 3.64 -6.49
N GLU A 44 8.40 3.10 -6.20
CA GLU A 44 8.64 2.28 -5.00
C GLU A 44 8.43 3.09 -3.71
N THR A 45 8.91 4.34 -3.69
CA THR A 45 8.71 5.27 -2.57
C THR A 45 7.23 5.57 -2.37
N LEU A 46 6.50 5.90 -3.45
CA LEU A 46 5.07 6.20 -3.40
C LEU A 46 4.26 5.00 -2.91
N THR A 47 4.45 3.83 -3.51
CA THR A 47 3.71 2.60 -3.15
C THR A 47 3.98 2.18 -1.71
N THR A 48 5.22 2.27 -1.24
CA THR A 48 5.59 2.02 0.16
C THR A 48 4.90 3.01 1.10
N GLY A 49 4.91 4.30 0.76
CA GLY A 49 4.24 5.34 1.54
C GLY A 49 2.72 5.15 1.62
N LEU A 50 2.09 4.76 0.52
CA LEU A 50 0.66 4.46 0.47
C LEU A 50 0.31 3.20 1.26
N SER A 51 1.09 2.12 1.15
CA SER A 51 0.91 0.89 1.93
C SER A 51 1.00 1.17 3.44
N ARG A 52 1.93 2.04 3.88
CA ARG A 52 2.00 2.47 5.29
C ARG A 52 0.73 3.23 5.72
N LYS A 53 0.22 4.13 4.87
CA LYS A 53 -1.02 4.87 5.16
C LYS A 53 -2.25 3.95 5.20
N ILE A 54 -2.27 2.91 4.38
CA ILE A 54 -3.31 1.87 4.41
C ILE A 54 -3.28 1.14 5.77
N TRP A 55 -2.11 0.69 6.21
CA TRP A 55 -1.94 0.07 7.52
C TRP A 55 -2.43 0.94 8.67
N GLN A 56 -2.09 2.24 8.63
CA GLN A 56 -2.60 3.21 9.61
C GLN A 56 -4.14 3.28 9.62
N LYS A 57 -4.79 3.21 8.45
CA LYS A 57 -6.26 3.21 8.35
C LYS A 57 -6.87 1.94 8.93
N ILE A 58 -6.27 0.77 8.70
CA ILE A 58 -6.70 -0.50 9.28
C ILE A 58 -6.65 -0.43 10.82
N ILE A 59 -5.52 0.04 11.37
CA ILE A 59 -5.37 0.23 12.83
C ILE A 59 -6.46 1.15 13.41
N ILE A 60 -6.79 2.25 12.72
CA ILE A 60 -7.85 3.16 13.15
C ILE A 60 -9.21 2.46 13.17
N ILE A 61 -9.52 1.66 12.14
CA ILE A 61 -10.77 0.90 12.06
C ILE A 61 -10.89 -0.07 13.25
N ASP A 62 -9.82 -0.80 13.58
CA ASP A 62 -9.79 -1.77 14.68
C ASP A 62 -9.89 -1.09 16.05
N THR A 63 -9.23 0.07 16.20
CA THR A 63 -9.30 0.88 17.42
C THR A 63 -10.73 1.38 17.66
N LEU A 64 -11.39 1.88 16.62
CA LEU A 64 -12.77 2.36 16.70
C LEU A 64 -13.76 1.22 17.03
N GLU A 65 -13.52 0.01 16.54
CA GLU A 65 -14.31 -1.15 16.94
C GLU A 65 -14.15 -1.45 18.43
N SER A 66 -12.91 -1.48 18.92
CA SER A 66 -12.60 -1.75 20.31
C SER A 66 -13.27 -0.74 21.24
N SER A 67 -13.22 0.55 20.91
CA SER A 67 -13.88 1.62 21.68
C SER A 67 -15.40 1.47 21.72
N ARG A 68 -16.03 1.05 20.62
CA ARG A 68 -17.50 0.87 20.56
C ARG A 68 -17.99 -0.34 21.35
N ARG A 69 -17.18 -1.38 21.53
CA ARG A 69 -17.54 -2.55 22.35
C ARG A 69 -17.53 -2.24 23.86
N LEU A 70 -16.91 -1.13 24.28
CA LEU A 70 -16.80 -0.70 25.67
C LEU A 70 -17.87 0.32 26.10
N THR A 71 -18.67 0.84 25.17
CA THR A 71 -19.77 1.80 25.38
C THR A 71 -21.12 1.20 25.05
#